data_AF-A0A423DGD3-F1
#
_entry.id   AF-A0A423DGD3-F1
#
_cell.length_a   1.000
_cell.length_b   1.000
_cell.length_c   1.000
_cell.angle_alpha   90.00
_cell.angle_beta   90.00
_cell.angle_gamma   90.00
#
_symmetry.space_group_name_H-M   'P 1'
#
loop_
_entity.id
_entity.type
_entity.pdbx_description
1 polymer ?
#
loop_
_entity_poly.entity_id
_entity_poly.type
_entity_poly.pdbx_seq_one_letter_code
_entity_poly.pdbx_strand_id
1 'polypeptide(L)'
;MLLTGCSTQVAPVIDESLLPVYSPPLHTNTYQRWGEEGVQRISRAQRQALYAIARQPACDQVTFLALTETMSQPPATIVTFVECRNLWRFYIDQDARVLSSEHRG
;
A
#
# COMPACT_ATOMS: atom_id res chain seq x y z
N MET A 1 11.11 42.00 -5.31
CA MET A 1 10.53 41.51 -4.03
C MET A 1 10.49 40.00 -4.10
N LEU A 2 11.39 39.33 -3.37
CA LEU A 2 11.48 37.86 -3.33
C LEU A 2 10.73 37.39 -2.08
N LEU A 3 9.56 36.79 -2.26
CA LEU A 3 8.93 35.98 -1.23
C LEU A 3 9.26 34.51 -1.55
N THR A 4 10.46 34.09 -1.19
CA THR A 4 10.83 32.68 -1.18
C THR A 4 10.15 32.07 0.05
N GLY A 5 8.92 31.60 -0.13
CA GLY A 5 8.26 30.79 0.90
C GLY A 5 9.07 29.51 1.09
N CYS A 6 9.58 29.27 2.30
CA CYS A 6 10.06 27.96 2.71
C CYS A 6 8.87 27.00 2.64
N SER A 7 8.73 26.26 1.54
CA SER A 7 7.94 25.04 1.54
C SER A 7 8.65 24.03 2.44
N THR A 8 8.28 24.01 3.71
CA THR A 8 8.63 22.93 4.63
C THR A 8 7.90 21.68 4.13
N GLN A 9 8.51 20.94 3.20
CA GLN A 9 8.05 19.59 2.88
C GLN A 9 8.27 18.75 4.13
N VAL A 10 7.23 18.63 4.95
CA VAL A 10 7.23 17.72 6.10
C VAL A 10 7.42 16.33 5.51
N ALA A 11 8.48 15.64 5.93
CA ALA A 11 8.71 14.26 5.52
C ALA A 11 7.46 13.43 5.85
N PRO A 12 7.01 12.55 4.94
CA PRO A 12 5.79 11.82 5.18
C PRO A 12 5.91 10.91 6.39
N VAL A 13 4.85 10.87 7.19
CA VAL A 13 4.76 9.94 8.34
C VAL A 13 4.48 8.55 7.78
N ILE A 14 5.39 7.62 8.05
CA ILE A 14 5.27 6.22 7.62
C ILE A 14 5.03 5.37 8.87
N ASP A 15 3.83 4.82 8.99
CA ASP A 15 3.46 3.94 10.08
C ASP A 15 3.55 2.47 9.63
N GLU A 16 4.65 1.81 9.98
CA GLU A 16 4.85 0.39 9.66
C GLU A 16 3.91 -0.55 10.43
N SER A 17 3.23 -0.08 11.48
CA SER A 17 2.25 -0.91 12.20
C SER A 17 1.01 -1.25 11.35
N LEU A 18 0.82 -0.54 10.24
CA LEU A 18 -0.20 -0.83 9.23
C LEU A 18 0.12 -2.06 8.38
N LEU A 19 1.35 -2.57 8.42
CA LEU A 19 1.74 -3.75 7.63
C LEU A 19 1.12 -5.02 8.22
N PRO A 20 0.38 -5.81 7.43
CA PRO A 20 -0.18 -7.08 7.90
C PRO A 20 0.90 -8.05 8.36
N VAL A 21 0.68 -8.65 9.53
CA VAL A 21 1.50 -9.76 10.03
C VAL A 21 0.90 -11.07 9.56
N TYR A 22 1.44 -11.62 8.47
CA TYR A 22 0.99 -12.91 7.95
C TYR A 22 1.50 -14.06 8.82
N SER A 23 0.59 -14.97 9.13
CA SER A 23 0.90 -16.24 9.79
C SER A 23 -0.04 -17.33 9.28
N PRO A 24 0.43 -18.59 9.13
CA PRO A 24 -0.40 -19.69 8.67
C PRO A 24 -1.72 -19.87 9.43
N PRO A 25 -1.77 -19.83 10.79
CA PRO A 25 -3.02 -20.10 11.51
C PRO A 25 -4.06 -18.98 11.36
N LEU A 26 -3.63 -17.73 11.15
CA LEU A 26 -4.54 -16.58 11.00
C LEU A 26 -4.91 -16.32 9.53
N HIS A 27 -4.13 -16.84 8.58
CA HIS A 27 -4.25 -16.54 7.15
C HIS A 27 -4.28 -17.81 6.29
N THR A 28 -4.94 -18.88 6.77
CA THR A 28 -4.97 -20.19 6.12
C THR A 28 -5.32 -20.10 4.63
N ASN A 29 -6.35 -19.33 4.26
CA ASN A 29 -6.76 -19.16 2.86
C ASN A 29 -5.64 -18.49 2.02
N THR A 30 -5.01 -17.44 2.54
CA THR A 30 -3.91 -16.76 1.85
C THR A 30 -2.75 -17.73 1.61
N TYR A 31 -2.34 -18.49 2.64
CA TYR A 31 -1.27 -19.48 2.49
C TYR A 31 -1.64 -20.63 1.54
N GLN A 32 -2.90 -21.08 1.54
CA GLN A 32 -3.37 -22.11 0.60
C GLN A 32 -3.36 -21.63 -0.85
N ARG A 33 -3.74 -20.37 -1.09
CA ARG A 33 -3.81 -19.80 -2.45
C ARG A 33 -2.46 -19.37 -3.01
N TRP A 34 -1.57 -18.87 -2.16
CA TRP A 34 -0.32 -18.23 -2.57
C TRP A 34 0.92 -19.06 -2.27
N GLY A 35 0.81 -20.03 -1.37
CA GLY A 35 1.98 -20.69 -0.80
C GLY A 35 2.81 -19.75 0.07
N GLU A 36 3.82 -20.30 0.73
CA GLU A 36 4.70 -19.53 1.62
C GLU A 36 5.47 -18.44 0.86
N GLU A 37 6.06 -18.77 -0.29
CA GLU A 37 6.79 -17.82 -1.13
C GLU A 37 5.88 -16.68 -1.61
N GLY A 38 4.65 -16.99 -2.01
CA GLY A 38 3.67 -15.99 -2.44
C GLY A 38 3.28 -15.05 -1.31
N VAL A 39 3.09 -15.56 -0.09
CA VAL A 39 2.85 -14.70 1.09
C VAL A 39 4.04 -13.78 1.37
N GLN A 40 5.28 -14.28 1.27
CA GLN A 40 6.46 -13.42 1.42
C GLN A 40 6.53 -12.32 0.34
N ARG A 41 6.13 -12.64 -0.91
CA ARG A 41 6.01 -11.64 -1.98
C ARG A 41 4.93 -10.61 -1.67
N ILE A 42 3.78 -11.02 -1.13
CA ILE A 42 2.71 -10.12 -0.69
C ILE A 42 3.23 -9.14 0.38
N SER A 43 3.90 -9.66 1.42
CA SER A 43 4.46 -8.82 2.49
C SER A 43 5.44 -7.77 1.96
N ARG A 44 6.28 -8.13 0.97
CA ARG A 44 7.21 -7.19 0.32
C ARG A 44 6.47 -6.13 -0.49
N ALA A 45 5.52 -6.55 -1.33
CA ALA A 45 4.71 -5.65 -2.16
C ALA A 45 3.92 -4.64 -1.31
N GLN A 46 3.32 -5.09 -0.20
CA GLN A 46 2.58 -4.22 0.71
C GLN A 46 3.46 -3.21 1.42
N ARG A 47 4.67 -3.62 1.85
CA ARG A 47 5.67 -2.69 2.38
C ARG A 47 6.03 -1.64 1.33
N GLN A 48 6.35 -2.05 0.11
CA GLN A 48 6.68 -1.12 -0.96
C GLN A 48 5.52 -0.16 -1.29
N ALA A 49 4.29 -0.65 -1.30
CA ALA A 49 3.09 0.17 -1.51
C ALA A 49 2.90 1.22 -0.39
N LEU A 50 3.07 0.85 0.88
CA LEU A 50 3.03 1.79 2.01
C LEU A 50 4.03 2.94 1.79
N TYR A 51 5.28 2.59 1.50
CA TYR A 51 6.36 3.55 1.26
C TYR A 51 6.11 4.43 0.03
N ALA A 52 5.56 3.87 -1.04
CA ALA A 52 5.24 4.62 -2.25
C ALA A 52 4.12 5.63 -2.00
N ILE A 53 3.02 5.19 -1.38
CA ILE A 53 1.83 6.03 -1.18
C ILE A 53 2.02 7.07 -0.08
N ALA A 54 2.76 6.77 0.99
CA ALA A 54 3.07 7.77 2.00
C ALA A 54 3.80 9.00 1.40
N ARG A 55 4.53 8.83 0.29
CA ARG A 55 5.23 9.91 -0.42
C ARG A 55 4.39 10.58 -1.51
N GLN A 56 3.18 10.11 -1.78
CA GLN A 56 2.32 10.69 -2.81
C GLN A 56 1.74 12.03 -2.33
N PRO A 57 1.85 13.12 -3.11
CA PRO A 57 1.29 14.42 -2.73
C PRO A 57 -0.22 14.41 -2.46
N ALA A 58 -0.94 13.48 -3.10
CA ALA A 58 -2.38 13.33 -2.91
C ALA A 58 -2.76 12.60 -1.61
N CYS A 59 -1.85 11.89 -0.94
CA CYS A 59 -2.11 11.19 0.31
C CYS A 59 -1.61 12.00 1.50
N ASP A 60 -2.49 12.36 2.44
CA ASP A 60 -2.09 13.10 3.64
C ASP A 60 -1.51 12.18 4.72
N GLN A 61 -2.12 11.02 4.93
CA GLN A 61 -1.66 9.97 5.83
C GLN A 61 -2.26 8.64 5.40
N VAL A 62 -1.43 7.60 5.23
CA VAL A 62 -1.91 6.23 5.02
C VAL A 62 -2.58 5.74 6.30
N THR A 63 -3.78 5.17 6.18
CA THR A 63 -4.56 4.65 7.32
C THR A 63 -4.83 3.15 7.22
N PHE A 64 -4.77 2.58 6.02
CA PHE A 64 -5.02 1.16 5.81
C PHE A 64 -4.37 0.67 4.51
N LEU A 65 -3.94 -0.59 4.50
CA LEU A 65 -3.52 -1.28 3.28
C LEU A 65 -3.83 -2.77 3.37
N ALA A 66 -4.17 -3.37 2.22
CA ALA A 66 -4.38 -4.81 2.14
C ALA A 66 -4.21 -5.33 0.70
N LEU A 67 -4.05 -6.65 0.58
CA LEU A 67 -4.11 -7.36 -0.70
C LEU A 67 -5.52 -7.23 -1.27
N THR A 68 -5.68 -6.88 -2.54
CA THR A 68 -6.99 -6.95 -3.20
C THR A 68 -7.30 -8.38 -3.62
N GLU A 69 -8.49 -8.86 -3.29
CA GLU A 69 -8.96 -10.18 -3.71
C GLU A 69 -9.38 -10.21 -5.19
N THR A 70 -9.81 -9.06 -5.74
CA THR A 70 -10.40 -8.98 -7.08
C THR A 70 -9.38 -8.70 -8.18
N MET A 71 -8.30 -7.97 -7.88
CA MET A 71 -7.26 -7.65 -8.86
C MET A 71 -5.98 -8.47 -8.69
N SER A 72 -5.81 -9.16 -7.56
CA SER A 72 -4.68 -10.05 -7.37
C SER A 72 -5.00 -11.44 -7.90
N GLN A 73 -4.03 -12.06 -8.57
CA GLN A 73 -4.18 -13.37 -9.17
C GLN A 73 -2.98 -14.23 -8.77
N PRO A 74 -3.16 -15.17 -7.82
CA PRO A 74 -2.09 -16.08 -7.43
C PRO A 74 -1.64 -16.95 -8.60
N PRO A 75 -0.34 -17.27 -8.72
CA PRO A 75 0.78 -16.72 -7.94
C PRO A 75 1.40 -15.47 -8.60
N ALA A 76 0.88 -14.99 -9.73
CA ALA A 76 1.59 -14.07 -10.62
C ALA A 76 1.44 -12.60 -10.24
N THR A 77 0.23 -12.16 -9.91
CA THR A 77 -0.15 -10.75 -9.87
C THR A 77 -0.57 -10.34 -8.47
N ILE A 78 0.25 -9.53 -7.79
CA ILE A 78 -0.10 -8.96 -6.48
C ILE A 78 -0.48 -7.50 -6.67
N VAL A 79 -1.66 -7.13 -6.18
CA VAL A 79 -2.09 -5.75 -6.09
C VAL A 79 -2.43 -5.42 -4.64
N THR A 80 -1.91 -4.33 -4.14
CA THR A 80 -2.22 -3.78 -2.82
C THR A 80 -3.13 -2.58 -3.02
N PHE A 81 -4.21 -2.47 -2.26
CA PHE A 81 -4.90 -1.19 -2.16
C PHE A 81 -4.45 -0.48 -0.88
N VAL A 82 -4.29 0.84 -0.96
CA VAL A 82 -3.89 1.70 0.16
C VAL A 82 -4.92 2.82 0.29
N GLU A 83 -5.40 3.05 1.51
CA GLU A 83 -6.32 4.14 1.84
C GLU A 83 -5.59 5.21 2.63
N CYS A 84 -5.95 6.46 2.33
CA CYS A 84 -5.48 7.65 3.02
C CYS A 84 -6.60 8.29 3.83
N ARG A 85 -6.24 9.02 4.88
CA ARG A 85 -7.19 9.73 5.76
C ARG A 85 -8.04 10.73 4.98
N ASN A 86 -7.47 11.40 3.98
CA ASN A 86 -8.17 12.31 3.08
C ASN A 86 -8.97 11.60 1.96
N LEU A 87 -9.41 10.36 2.19
CA LEU A 87 -10.32 9.60 1.32
C LEU A 87 -9.77 9.23 -0.07
N TRP A 88 -8.48 9.44 -0.31
CA TRP A 88 -7.83 8.84 -1.46
C TRP A 88 -7.64 7.34 -1.25
N ARG A 89 -7.93 6.57 -2.28
CA ARG A 89 -7.56 5.16 -2.39
C ARG A 89 -6.69 4.96 -3.62
N PHE A 90 -5.64 4.18 -3.46
CA PHE A 90 -4.71 3.80 -4.52
C PHE A 90 -4.70 2.30 -4.69
N TYR A 91 -4.52 1.83 -5.92
CA TYR A 91 -4.26 0.43 -6.25
C TYR A 91 -2.84 0.33 -6.83
N ILE A 92 -1.98 -0.48 -6.22
CA ILE A 92 -0.54 -0.50 -6.45
C ILE A 92 -0.12 -1.92 -6.78
N ASP A 93 0.67 -2.10 -7.83
CA ASP A 93 1.24 -3.41 -8.16
C ASP A 93 2.45 -3.78 -7.29
N GLN A 94 2.97 -4.99 -7.51
CA GLN A 94 4.13 -5.55 -6.81
C GLN A 94 5.45 -4.82 -7.06
N ASP A 95 5.50 -3.90 -8.04
CA ASP A 95 6.67 -3.08 -8.36
C ASP A 95 6.51 -1.64 -7.87
N ALA A 96 5.56 -1.42 -6.95
CA ALA A 96 5.21 -0.12 -6.36
C ALA A 96 4.66 0.91 -7.36
N ARG A 97 4.11 0.48 -8.50
CA ARG A 97 3.49 1.37 -9.47
C ARG A 97 2.01 1.54 -9.17
N VAL A 98 1.55 2.78 -9.14
CA VAL A 98 0.11 3.10 -9.03
C VAL A 98 -0.57 2.71 -10.33
N LEU A 99 -1.48 1.73 -10.26
CA LEU A 99 -2.31 1.28 -11.38
C LEU A 99 -3.52 2.19 -11.57
N SER A 100 -4.14 2.59 -10.45
CA SER A 100 -5.27 3.51 -10.43
C SER A 100 -5.40 4.17 -9.06
N SER A 101 -6.14 5.27 -9.03
CA SER A 101 -6.47 5.99 -7.80
C SER A 101 -7.85 6.62 -7.91
N GLU A 102 -8.55 6.69 -6.79
CA GLU A 102 -9.86 7.32 -6.69
C GLU A 102 -9.95 8.18 -5.43
N HIS A 103 -10.62 9.33 -5.53
CA HIS A 103 -11.02 10.12 -4.39
C HIS A 103 -12.46 9.75 -4.03
N ARG A 104 -12.70 9.30 -2.80
CA ARG A 104 -14.01 8.77 -2.38
C ARG A 104 -14.93 9.82 -1.74
N GLY A 105 -14.56 11.10 -1.82
CA GLY A 105 -15.35 12.25 -1.37
C GLY A 105 -15.91 13.07 -2.52
#